data_AF-A0A3D5PYF0-F1
#
_entry.id   AF-A0A3D5PYF0-F1
#
_cell.length_a   1.000
_cell.length_b   1.000
_cell.length_c   1.000
_cell.angle_alpha   90.00
_cell.angle_beta   90.00
_cell.angle_gamma   90.00
#
_symmetry.space_group_name_H-M   'P 1'
#
loop_
_entity.id
_entity.type
_entity.pdbx_description
1 polymer ?
#
loop_
_entity_poly.entity_id
_entity_poly.type
_entity_poly.pdbx_seq_one_letter_code
_entity_poly.pdbx_strand_id
1 'polypeptide(L)'
;MAEGYNFDIILPARPVIGRRILILSTFRLVALLGCIASTVFAAPAESGPDEQWFPYADKQLLGESYLQQKREHWLRSRLKFSGKTRMDNEEMDGHLGLSLEGLLWSGHDAGLNFTDRTTRKEASEQSSLVFRYSFPAGRSRIRVRMENTEYSHAAQSDQQRFLASGEATTIGISGYRPVASLYDVNIDSVFSHLSRDNRREERGQWVSDSAYRLSTFGLEGGRHFDLFQGFQARSKVVAMGGYEYQETECPSGCTTSEEDQFHKVSVSASLSRELLAWQWGLDGRYQYGSESLPGSERLQIAGPSLMSGFNGQSMSVIEGGWLRLDTRSPAYPVPFTRDVLSSLRLSVIRSWAPYSEVQSDLYGLTSAGQVSVHVTGRSFVADISVGRMLESSSAAIEVPDRPDLRFSLSMDI
;
A
#
# COMPACT_ATOMS: atom_id res chain seq x y z
N MET A 1 41.87 62.92 -26.19
CA MET A 1 42.21 61.61 -25.59
C MET A 1 41.28 61.45 -24.40
N ALA A 2 40.08 60.87 -24.58
CA ALA A 2 39.81 59.42 -24.62
C ALA A 2 40.05 58.83 -23.21
N GLU A 3 39.15 58.23 -22.45
CA GLU A 3 37.76 57.71 -22.53
C GLU A 3 37.21 57.79 -21.07
N GLY A 4 35.92 57.91 -20.72
CA GLY A 4 34.69 57.65 -21.46
C GLY A 4 34.07 56.30 -21.08
N TYR A 5 33.59 56.11 -19.82
CA TYR A 5 32.64 55.03 -19.51
C TYR A 5 31.50 55.54 -18.61
N ASN A 6 30.37 55.80 -19.28
CA ASN A 6 29.04 55.95 -18.72
C ASN A 6 28.55 54.59 -18.22
N PHE A 7 28.09 54.53 -16.97
CA PHE A 7 27.22 53.46 -16.50
C PHE A 7 25.76 53.88 -16.76
N ASP A 8 25.19 53.39 -17.86
CA ASP A 8 23.75 53.41 -18.07
C ASP A 8 23.11 52.27 -17.26
N ILE A 9 22.26 52.66 -16.31
CA ILE A 9 21.37 51.77 -15.58
C ILE A 9 20.20 51.42 -16.51
N ILE A 10 20.29 50.26 -17.15
CA ILE A 10 19.15 49.66 -17.87
C ILE A 10 18.56 48.58 -16.96
N LEU A 11 17.36 48.85 -16.43
CA LEU A 11 16.48 47.86 -15.81
C LEU A 11 15.89 46.94 -16.89
N PRO A 12 16.09 45.61 -16.86
CA PRO A 12 15.19 44.70 -17.53
C PRO A 12 14.04 44.30 -16.60
N ALA A 13 12.85 44.31 -17.19
CA ALA A 13 11.55 44.12 -16.58
C ALA A 13 11.43 42.83 -15.73
N ARG A 14 10.78 42.96 -14.57
CA ARG A 14 10.28 41.84 -13.78
C ARG A 14 9.26 41.03 -14.61
N PRO A 15 9.43 39.71 -14.81
CA PRO A 15 8.34 38.89 -15.29
C PRO A 15 7.34 38.68 -14.14
N VAL A 16 6.12 39.19 -14.34
CA VAL A 16 4.94 38.91 -13.52
C VAL A 16 4.54 37.45 -13.76
N ILE A 17 5.17 36.50 -13.08
CA ILE A 17 4.79 35.08 -13.07
C ILE A 17 4.75 34.59 -11.61
N GLY A 18 4.02 35.33 -10.76
CA GLY A 18 3.84 34.97 -9.35
C GLY A 18 2.39 34.70 -8.94
N ARG A 19 1.42 34.89 -9.85
CA ARG A 19 -0.02 34.84 -9.49
C ARG A 19 -0.85 33.76 -10.17
N ARG A 20 -0.30 33.00 -11.13
CA ARG A 20 -1.05 31.91 -11.80
C ARG A 20 -0.83 30.52 -11.19
N ILE A 21 0.25 30.28 -10.46
CA ILE A 21 0.55 28.96 -9.87
C ILE A 21 -0.18 28.76 -8.52
N LEU A 22 -0.40 29.84 -7.77
CA LEU A 22 -1.13 29.79 -6.49
C LEU A 22 -2.66 29.63 -6.65
N ILE A 23 -3.20 29.89 -7.85
CA ILE A 23 -4.63 29.70 -8.17
C ILE A 23 -4.90 28.24 -8.59
N LEU A 24 -3.91 27.50 -9.08
CA LEU A 24 -4.07 26.09 -9.49
C LEU A 24 -3.96 25.11 -8.32
N SER A 25 -3.25 25.43 -7.24
CA SER A 25 -3.25 24.60 -6.02
C SER A 25 -4.55 24.77 -5.21
N THR A 26 -5.11 25.97 -5.16
CA THR A 26 -6.40 26.24 -4.51
C THR A 26 -7.57 25.58 -5.26
N PHE A 27 -7.57 25.53 -6.59
CA PHE A 27 -8.63 24.83 -7.35
C PHE A 27 -8.64 23.30 -7.12
N ARG A 28 -7.48 22.69 -6.84
CA ARG A 28 -7.37 21.23 -6.56
C ARG A 28 -7.78 20.87 -5.14
N LEU A 29 -7.48 21.75 -4.17
CA LEU A 29 -7.98 21.65 -2.80
C LEU A 29 -9.50 21.90 -2.74
N VAL A 30 -10.03 22.82 -3.56
CA VAL A 30 -11.47 23.13 -3.67
C VAL A 30 -12.26 22.01 -4.34
N ALA A 31 -11.69 21.25 -5.28
CA ALA A 31 -12.35 20.05 -5.82
C ALA A 31 -12.48 18.94 -4.77
N LEU A 32 -11.47 18.78 -3.90
CA LEU A 32 -11.47 17.81 -2.81
C LEU A 32 -12.39 18.25 -1.65
N LEU A 33 -12.40 19.54 -1.32
CA LEU A 33 -13.34 20.14 -0.35
C LEU A 33 -14.77 20.26 -0.89
N GLY A 34 -14.96 20.38 -2.20
CA GLY A 34 -16.27 20.43 -2.86
C GLY A 34 -17.05 19.12 -2.75
N CYS A 35 -16.35 17.98 -2.75
CA CYS A 35 -16.94 16.68 -2.43
C CYS A 35 -17.31 16.56 -0.93
N ILE A 36 -16.61 17.27 -0.04
CA ILE A 36 -16.87 17.26 1.40
C ILE A 36 -18.03 18.21 1.75
N ALA A 37 -18.13 19.39 1.12
CA ALA A 37 -19.16 20.38 1.42
C ALA A 37 -20.56 20.02 0.86
N SER A 38 -20.64 19.26 -0.23
CA SER A 38 -21.92 18.82 -0.83
C SER A 38 -22.62 17.69 -0.04
N THR A 39 -21.97 17.14 0.99
CA THR A 39 -22.51 16.01 1.79
C THR A 39 -23.06 16.40 3.16
N VAL A 40 -22.92 17.68 3.57
CA VAL A 40 -23.47 18.19 4.84
C VAL A 40 -24.99 18.42 4.76
N PHE A 41 -25.59 18.43 3.57
CA PHE A 41 -27.02 18.74 3.35
C PHE A 41 -27.88 17.57 2.84
N ALA A 42 -27.35 16.34 2.77
CA ALA A 42 -28.16 15.18 2.42
C ALA A 42 -28.90 14.65 3.66
N ALA A 43 -30.24 14.68 3.61
CA ALA A 43 -31.14 14.22 4.67
C ALA A 43 -30.96 12.71 4.96
N PRO A 44 -31.25 12.25 6.20
CA PRO A 44 -30.94 10.89 6.64
C PRO A 44 -31.87 9.88 5.96
N ALA A 45 -31.29 8.82 5.39
CA ALA A 45 -32.00 7.58 5.10
C ALA A 45 -31.63 6.57 6.19
N GLU A 46 -32.65 5.92 6.77
CA GLU A 46 -32.55 5.02 7.91
C GLU A 46 -31.58 3.86 7.64
N SER A 47 -30.59 3.69 8.51
CA SER A 47 -29.53 2.69 8.43
C SER A 47 -29.88 1.43 9.23
N GLY A 48 -30.00 0.29 8.54
CA GLY A 48 -29.94 -1.04 9.12
C GLY A 48 -28.50 -1.55 9.17
N PRO A 49 -28.18 -2.55 10.02
CA PRO A 49 -26.80 -2.97 10.25
C PRO A 49 -26.18 -3.66 9.02
N ASP A 50 -24.93 -3.27 8.73
CA ASP A 50 -24.05 -3.74 7.67
C ASP A 50 -23.97 -5.28 7.55
N GLU A 51 -24.54 -5.83 6.48
CA GLU A 51 -24.23 -7.17 5.97
C GLU A 51 -23.04 -7.10 5.01
N GLN A 52 -21.95 -7.76 5.39
CA GLN A 52 -20.78 -8.00 4.53
C GLN A 52 -21.20 -8.85 3.32
N TRP A 53 -21.18 -8.23 2.15
CA TRP A 53 -21.41 -8.88 0.86
C TRP A 53 -20.29 -9.89 0.53
N PHE A 54 -20.59 -11.18 0.66
CA PHE A 54 -19.96 -12.27 -0.08
C PHE A 54 -21.01 -12.82 -1.06
N PRO A 55 -20.73 -12.99 -2.36
CA PRO A 55 -21.70 -13.56 -3.28
C PRO A 55 -21.79 -15.07 -3.06
N TYR A 56 -22.76 -15.52 -2.26
CA TYR A 56 -23.25 -16.90 -2.31
C TYR A 56 -24.22 -17.03 -3.48
N ALA A 57 -23.84 -17.83 -4.48
CA ALA A 57 -24.76 -18.28 -5.51
C ALA A 57 -25.68 -19.36 -4.91
N ASP A 58 -26.98 -19.06 -4.94
CA ASP A 58 -28.07 -19.93 -4.58
C ASP A 58 -28.11 -21.19 -5.46
N LYS A 59 -28.17 -22.36 -4.82
CA LYS A 59 -28.66 -23.61 -5.40
C LYS A 59 -29.37 -24.42 -4.31
N GLN A 60 -30.63 -24.10 -4.06
CA GLN A 60 -31.58 -25.07 -3.53
C GLN A 60 -32.22 -25.90 -4.66
N LEU A 61 -32.03 -27.22 -4.59
CA LEU A 61 -33.06 -28.27 -4.57
C LEU A 61 -32.50 -29.61 -5.09
N LEU A 62 -32.34 -30.57 -4.17
CA LEU A 62 -32.97 -31.90 -4.24
C LEU A 62 -32.63 -32.68 -2.96
N GLY A 63 -33.66 -33.32 -2.40
CA GLY A 63 -33.66 -33.96 -1.10
C GLY A 63 -33.02 -35.35 -1.03
N GLU A 64 -33.06 -35.87 0.19
CA GLU A 64 -32.65 -37.21 0.65
C GLU A 64 -31.14 -37.47 0.56
N SER A 65 -30.40 -37.35 1.66
CA SER A 65 -30.22 -38.50 2.56
C SER A 65 -29.75 -38.03 3.95
N TYR A 66 -30.64 -38.10 4.94
CA TYR A 66 -30.26 -38.23 6.34
C TYR A 66 -29.46 -39.55 6.48
N LEU A 67 -28.29 -39.53 7.14
CA LEU A 67 -27.37 -40.66 7.38
C LEU A 67 -26.12 -40.84 6.47
N GLN A 68 -25.50 -39.74 6.02
CA GLN A 68 -24.05 -39.74 5.76
C GLN A 68 -23.38 -38.56 6.46
N GLN A 69 -23.41 -38.60 7.80
CA GLN A 69 -22.59 -37.73 8.63
C GLN A 69 -21.13 -38.22 8.59
N LYS A 70 -20.46 -38.04 7.45
CA LYS A 70 -19.00 -38.00 7.41
C LYS A 70 -18.61 -36.85 8.32
N ARG A 71 -17.96 -37.16 9.44
CA ARG A 71 -17.32 -36.17 10.33
C ARG A 71 -16.29 -35.39 9.51
N GLU A 72 -16.72 -34.35 8.80
CA GLU A 72 -15.80 -33.33 8.31
C GLU A 72 -15.17 -32.69 9.54
N HIS A 73 -13.85 -32.84 9.65
CA HIS A 73 -13.08 -32.53 10.85
C HIS A 73 -13.26 -31.07 11.26
N TRP A 74 -13.63 -30.83 12.52
CA TRP A 74 -13.82 -29.48 13.12
C TRP A 74 -12.70 -28.49 12.79
N LEU A 75 -11.46 -28.97 12.68
CA LEU A 75 -10.27 -28.21 12.28
C LEU A 75 -10.31 -27.69 10.83
N ARG A 76 -10.87 -28.45 9.88
CA ARG A 76 -10.93 -28.05 8.47
C ARG A 76 -11.78 -26.80 8.24
N SER A 77 -12.79 -26.58 9.07
CA SER A 77 -13.62 -25.36 9.00
C SER A 77 -12.94 -24.09 9.52
N ARG A 78 -11.78 -24.24 10.19
CA ARG A 78 -11.08 -23.15 10.90
C ARG A 78 -9.68 -22.88 10.37
N LEU A 79 -9.22 -23.67 9.40
CA LEU A 79 -7.89 -23.60 8.81
C LEU A 79 -8.03 -23.26 7.34
N LYS A 80 -7.32 -22.23 6.88
CA LYS A 80 -7.24 -21.87 5.45
C LYS A 80 -5.78 -21.85 5.03
N PHE A 81 -5.50 -22.49 3.90
CA PHE A 81 -4.20 -22.45 3.27
C PHE A 81 -4.26 -21.57 2.03
N SER A 82 -3.27 -20.69 1.88
CA SER A 82 -3.17 -19.79 0.74
C SER A 82 -1.76 -19.82 0.17
N GLY A 83 -1.63 -19.90 -1.14
CA GLY A 83 -0.36 -19.74 -1.85
C GLY A 83 -0.46 -18.60 -2.84
N LYS A 84 0.58 -17.78 -2.96
CA LYS A 84 0.64 -16.74 -3.99
C LYS A 84 2.04 -16.66 -4.57
N THR A 85 2.15 -16.62 -5.89
CA THR A 85 3.38 -16.33 -6.60
C THR A 85 3.18 -15.09 -7.45
N ARG A 86 4.15 -14.18 -7.41
CA ARG A 86 4.24 -13.00 -8.27
C ARG A 86 5.59 -13.07 -8.97
N MET A 87 5.61 -12.73 -10.25
CA MET A 87 6.82 -12.66 -11.05
C MET A 87 6.73 -11.46 -11.99
N ASP A 88 7.81 -10.71 -12.08
CA ASP A 88 8.01 -9.70 -13.11
C ASP A 88 9.39 -9.87 -13.78
N ASN A 89 9.85 -8.86 -14.52
CA ASN A 89 11.11 -8.91 -15.24
C ASN A 89 12.33 -8.94 -14.31
N GLU A 90 12.23 -8.42 -13.09
CA GLU A 90 13.33 -8.21 -12.16
C GLU A 90 13.21 -9.07 -10.90
N GLU A 91 12.00 -9.37 -10.45
CA GLU A 91 11.69 -10.00 -9.17
C GLU A 91 10.80 -11.25 -9.34
N MET A 92 11.06 -12.25 -8.50
CA MET A 92 10.16 -13.38 -8.24
C MET A 92 9.86 -13.43 -6.74
N ASP A 93 8.59 -13.57 -6.40
CA ASP A 93 8.09 -13.47 -5.03
C ASP A 93 7.05 -14.56 -4.77
N GLY A 94 7.38 -15.49 -3.87
CA GLY A 94 6.54 -16.58 -3.41
C GLY A 94 6.03 -16.33 -1.99
N HIS A 95 4.77 -16.63 -1.75
CA HIS A 95 4.11 -16.51 -0.45
C HIS A 95 3.33 -17.79 -0.16
N LEU A 96 3.49 -18.28 1.07
CA LEU A 96 2.69 -19.37 1.62
C LEU A 96 2.07 -18.89 2.93
N GLY A 97 0.76 -19.03 3.06
CA GLY A 97 -0.02 -18.56 4.19
C GLY A 97 -0.83 -19.68 4.81
N LEU A 98 -0.85 -19.69 6.13
CA LEU A 98 -1.71 -20.51 6.95
C LEU A 98 -2.47 -19.59 7.89
N SER A 99 -3.80 -19.65 7.90
CA SER A 99 -4.62 -18.89 8.83
C SER A 99 -5.53 -19.81 9.63
N LEU A 100 -5.71 -19.46 10.90
CA LEU A 100 -6.48 -20.19 11.89
C LEU A 100 -7.47 -19.24 12.55
N GLU A 101 -8.76 -19.51 12.42
CA GLU A 101 -9.83 -18.66 12.94
C GLU A 101 -10.53 -19.37 14.11
N GLY A 102 -10.64 -18.71 15.26
CA GLY A 102 -11.36 -19.21 16.41
C GLY A 102 -10.80 -20.49 17.04
N LEU A 103 -9.47 -20.72 16.97
CA LEU A 103 -8.87 -21.98 17.45
C LEU A 103 -8.83 -22.08 18.99
N LEU A 104 -8.50 -20.98 19.68
CA LEU A 104 -8.46 -20.92 21.14
C LEU A 104 -9.80 -20.46 21.73
N TRP A 105 -10.31 -19.31 21.27
CA TRP A 105 -11.60 -18.75 21.65
C TRP A 105 -12.22 -17.97 20.50
N SER A 106 -13.51 -17.62 20.65
CA SER A 106 -14.22 -16.78 19.68
C SER A 106 -13.52 -15.43 19.50
N GLY A 107 -13.30 -15.04 18.24
CA GLY A 107 -12.62 -13.79 17.89
C GLY A 107 -11.09 -13.82 17.98
N HIS A 108 -10.47 -14.95 18.32
CA HIS A 108 -9.01 -15.13 18.26
C HIS A 108 -8.59 -15.69 16.91
N ASP A 109 -7.64 -15.02 16.27
CA ASP A 109 -7.10 -15.44 14.98
C ASP A 109 -5.58 -15.58 15.07
N ALA A 110 -5.04 -16.63 14.46
CA ALA A 110 -3.61 -16.82 14.29
C ALA A 110 -3.27 -17.00 12.81
N GLY A 111 -2.06 -16.61 12.43
CA GLY A 111 -1.60 -16.84 11.07
C GLY A 111 -0.08 -16.96 11.00
N LEU A 112 0.37 -17.79 10.08
CA LEU A 112 1.77 -17.96 9.70
C LEU A 112 1.89 -17.61 8.23
N ASN A 113 2.86 -16.79 7.86
CA ASN A 113 3.13 -16.47 6.47
C ASN A 113 4.62 -16.62 6.21
N PHE A 114 4.98 -17.42 5.23
CA PHE A 114 6.33 -17.52 4.72
C PHE A 114 6.39 -16.80 3.38
N THR A 115 7.39 -15.94 3.22
CA THR A 115 7.67 -15.23 1.98
C THR A 115 9.09 -15.56 1.54
N ASP A 116 9.27 -15.75 0.24
CA ASP A 116 10.57 -15.95 -0.39
C ASP A 116 10.64 -15.07 -1.64
N ARG A 117 11.65 -14.20 -1.70
CA ARG A 117 11.83 -13.20 -2.75
C ARG A 117 13.23 -13.29 -3.33
N THR A 118 13.32 -13.26 -4.65
CA THR A 118 14.58 -13.19 -5.39
C THR A 118 14.54 -12.05 -6.40
N THR A 119 15.56 -11.19 -6.36
CA THR A 119 15.74 -10.08 -7.30
C THR A 119 16.97 -10.32 -8.17
N ARG A 120 16.79 -10.34 -9.50
CA ARG A 120 17.84 -10.69 -10.47
C ARG A 120 18.85 -9.57 -10.68
N LYS A 121 18.40 -8.31 -10.67
CA LYS A 121 19.25 -7.13 -10.95
C LYS A 121 20.31 -6.92 -9.87
N GLU A 122 19.92 -7.10 -8.61
CA GLU A 122 20.77 -6.91 -7.44
C GLU A 122 21.40 -8.22 -6.94
N ALA A 123 21.04 -9.36 -7.57
CA ALA A 123 21.36 -10.70 -7.08
C ALA A 123 21.08 -10.79 -5.56
N SER A 124 19.85 -10.45 -5.20
CA SER A 124 19.37 -10.41 -3.82
C SER A 124 18.38 -11.54 -3.60
N GLU A 125 18.48 -12.18 -2.45
CA GLU A 125 17.55 -13.19 -1.95
C GLU A 125 17.10 -12.77 -0.55
N GLN A 126 15.81 -12.92 -0.28
CA GLN A 126 15.23 -12.59 1.01
C GLN A 126 14.13 -13.60 1.34
N SER A 127 14.21 -14.22 2.51
CA SER A 127 13.14 -15.04 3.05
C SER A 127 12.63 -14.43 4.36
N SER A 128 11.33 -14.54 4.63
CA SER A 128 10.77 -14.13 5.91
C SER A 128 9.67 -15.05 6.39
N LEU A 129 9.62 -15.23 7.71
CA LEU A 129 8.58 -15.98 8.40
C LEU A 129 7.86 -15.05 9.39
N VAL A 130 6.58 -14.83 9.15
CA VAL A 130 5.73 -13.93 9.92
C VAL A 130 4.67 -14.71 10.68
N PHE A 131 4.75 -14.68 12.00
CA PHE A 131 3.68 -15.09 12.89
C PHE A 131 2.80 -13.89 13.29
N ARG A 132 1.48 -14.07 13.23
CA ARG A 132 0.51 -13.06 13.67
C ARG A 132 -0.51 -13.70 14.59
N TYR A 133 -0.87 -12.96 15.63
CA TYR A 133 -1.93 -13.32 16.54
C TYR A 133 -2.82 -12.11 16.83
N SER A 134 -4.14 -12.25 16.70
CA SER A 134 -5.11 -11.18 16.96
C SER A 134 -6.16 -11.66 17.95
N PHE A 135 -6.50 -10.83 18.93
CA PHE A 135 -7.48 -11.15 19.96
C PHE A 135 -8.29 -9.91 20.39
N PRO A 136 -9.56 -10.10 20.80
CA PRO A 136 -10.35 -9.03 21.38
C PRO A 136 -9.88 -8.75 22.82
N ALA A 137 -9.84 -7.47 23.19
CA ALA A 137 -9.57 -7.00 24.55
C ALA A 137 -10.60 -5.93 24.90
N GLY A 138 -11.72 -6.35 25.51
CA GLY A 138 -12.89 -5.48 25.70
C GLY A 138 -13.46 -5.02 24.36
N ARG A 139 -13.56 -3.70 24.14
CA ARG A 139 -13.98 -3.09 22.86
C ARG A 139 -12.83 -2.95 21.86
N SER A 140 -11.61 -3.28 22.26
CA SER A 140 -10.42 -3.14 21.42
C SER A 140 -10.07 -4.45 20.73
N ARG A 141 -9.35 -4.35 19.62
CA ARG A 141 -8.71 -5.52 18.99
C ARG A 141 -7.21 -5.28 18.99
N ILE A 142 -6.48 -6.24 19.57
CA ILE A 142 -5.01 -6.21 19.67
C ILE A 142 -4.45 -7.23 18.70
N ARG A 143 -3.34 -6.88 18.05
CA ARG A 143 -2.57 -7.74 17.17
C ARG A 143 -1.11 -7.73 17.59
N VAL A 144 -0.55 -8.92 17.70
CA VAL A 144 0.88 -9.16 17.88
C VAL A 144 1.43 -9.73 16.58
N ARG A 145 2.58 -9.22 16.14
CA ARG A 145 3.35 -9.70 14.98
C ARG A 145 4.75 -10.05 15.45
N MET A 146 5.25 -11.19 14.99
CA MET A 146 6.66 -11.56 15.09
C MET A 146 7.12 -11.94 13.69
N GLU A 147 8.30 -11.49 13.30
CA GLU A 147 8.84 -11.73 11.98
C GLU A 147 10.34 -11.97 12.08
N ASN A 148 10.81 -13.04 11.46
CA ASN A 148 12.22 -13.29 11.23
C ASN A 148 12.46 -13.16 9.73
N THR A 149 13.45 -12.38 9.36
CA THR A 149 13.87 -12.17 7.97
C THR A 149 15.32 -12.53 7.84
N GLU A 150 15.64 -13.29 6.81
CA GLU A 150 17.02 -13.53 6.36
C GLU A 150 17.17 -12.92 4.98
N TYR A 151 18.29 -12.26 4.73
CA TYR A 151 18.58 -11.67 3.44
C TYR A 151 20.03 -11.85 3.05
N SER A 152 20.27 -11.92 1.75
CA SER A 152 21.60 -11.91 1.16
C SER A 152 21.58 -11.15 -0.16
N HIS A 153 22.68 -10.47 -0.48
CA HIS A 153 22.84 -9.78 -1.75
C HIS A 153 24.31 -9.71 -2.14
N ALA A 154 24.57 -9.60 -3.44
CA ALA A 154 25.92 -9.45 -3.92
C ALA A 154 26.36 -7.98 -3.85
N ALA A 155 27.35 -7.69 -3.01
CA ALA A 155 27.98 -6.38 -2.89
C ALA A 155 29.31 -6.32 -3.65
N GLN A 156 29.82 -5.11 -3.90
CA GLN A 156 31.08 -4.90 -4.60
C GLN A 156 31.94 -3.87 -3.86
N SER A 157 33.19 -4.24 -3.59
CA SER A 157 34.22 -3.34 -3.03
C SER A 157 35.51 -3.59 -3.80
N ASP A 158 36.20 -2.52 -4.21
CA ASP A 158 37.52 -2.57 -4.85
C ASP A 158 37.62 -3.62 -5.98
N GLN A 159 36.63 -3.61 -6.88
CA GLN A 159 36.48 -4.54 -8.01
C GLN A 159 36.22 -6.02 -7.66
N GLN A 160 36.16 -6.39 -6.39
CA GLN A 160 35.78 -7.74 -5.96
C GLN A 160 34.31 -7.80 -5.56
N ARG A 161 33.59 -8.76 -6.15
CA ARG A 161 32.21 -9.07 -5.77
C ARG A 161 32.22 -10.02 -4.56
N PHE A 162 31.43 -9.72 -3.55
CA PHE A 162 31.30 -10.53 -2.33
C PHE A 162 29.84 -10.64 -1.91
N LEU A 163 29.54 -11.61 -1.05
CA LEU A 163 28.21 -11.78 -0.48
C LEU A 163 28.10 -10.99 0.83
N ALA A 164 27.10 -10.12 0.89
CA ALA A 164 26.64 -9.50 2.12
C ALA A 164 25.34 -10.18 2.54
N SER A 165 25.18 -10.43 3.83
CA SER A 165 24.02 -11.12 4.39
C SER A 165 23.59 -10.46 5.70
N GLY A 166 22.41 -10.83 6.16
CA GLY A 166 21.96 -10.43 7.48
C GLY A 166 20.67 -11.10 7.88
N GLU A 167 20.37 -10.92 9.16
CA GLU A 167 19.17 -11.41 9.81
C GLU A 167 18.48 -10.25 10.52
N ALA A 168 17.16 -10.25 10.51
CA ALA A 168 16.35 -9.28 11.20
C ALA A 168 15.23 -9.96 11.97
N THR A 169 15.09 -9.61 13.25
CA THR A 169 13.94 -9.98 14.07
C THR A 169 13.10 -8.76 14.32
N THR A 170 11.82 -8.84 13.98
CA THR A 170 10.85 -7.76 14.15
C THR A 170 9.72 -8.22 15.06
N ILE A 171 9.43 -7.44 16.09
CA ILE A 171 8.32 -7.63 17.01
C ILE A 171 7.42 -6.40 16.92
N GLY A 172 6.13 -6.63 16.70
CA GLY A 172 5.14 -5.57 16.57
C GLY A 172 3.92 -5.81 17.42
N ILE A 173 3.39 -4.75 18.02
CA ILE A 173 2.11 -4.74 18.70
C ILE A 173 1.30 -3.61 18.10
N SER A 174 0.07 -3.88 17.68
CA SER A 174 -0.85 -2.84 17.22
C SER A 174 -2.26 -3.11 17.72
N GLY A 175 -3.09 -2.09 17.71
CA GLY A 175 -4.49 -2.25 18.03
C GLY A 175 -5.33 -1.05 17.66
N TYR A 176 -6.64 -1.27 17.73
CA TYR A 176 -7.61 -0.19 17.59
C TYR A 176 -8.69 -0.29 18.65
N ARG A 177 -9.33 0.86 18.92
CA ARG A 177 -10.45 0.99 19.86
C ARG A 177 -11.48 1.96 19.30
N PRO A 178 -12.76 1.55 19.14
CA PRO A 178 -13.84 2.47 18.83
C PRO A 178 -14.00 3.51 19.95
N VAL A 179 -13.93 4.79 19.58
CA VAL A 179 -14.03 5.93 20.50
C VAL A 179 -15.42 6.54 20.42
N ALA A 180 -15.87 6.86 19.21
CA ALA A 180 -17.15 7.50 18.97
C ALA A 180 -17.73 7.09 17.61
N SER A 181 -19.04 7.21 17.47
CA SER A 181 -19.74 7.15 16.18
C SER A 181 -20.69 8.33 16.13
N LEU A 182 -20.56 9.18 15.12
CA LEU A 182 -21.35 10.41 14.97
C LEU A 182 -21.70 10.63 13.51
N TYR A 183 -22.99 10.81 13.20
CA TYR A 183 -23.49 10.99 11.83
C TYR A 183 -22.98 9.92 10.84
N ASP A 184 -23.01 8.65 11.26
CA ASP A 184 -22.47 7.48 10.54
C ASP A 184 -20.96 7.55 10.23
N VAL A 185 -20.23 8.41 10.93
CA VAL A 185 -18.76 8.43 10.94
C VAL A 185 -18.28 7.64 12.14
N ASN A 186 -17.57 6.55 11.89
CA ASN A 186 -16.91 5.78 12.94
C ASN A 186 -15.52 6.38 13.20
N ILE A 187 -15.22 6.64 14.48
CA ILE A 187 -13.95 7.18 14.94
C ILE A 187 -13.29 6.15 15.85
N ASP A 188 -12.15 5.66 15.41
CA ASP A 188 -11.31 4.69 16.09
C ASP A 188 -10.00 5.34 16.55
N SER A 189 -9.55 4.99 17.75
CA SER A 189 -8.17 5.24 18.17
C SER A 189 -7.32 4.08 17.69
N VAL A 190 -6.17 4.37 17.11
CA VAL A 190 -5.20 3.40 16.60
C VAL A 190 -3.85 3.59 17.26
N PHE A 191 -3.16 2.50 17.52
CA PHE A 191 -1.78 2.54 18.02
C PHE A 191 -0.95 1.43 17.40
N SER A 192 0.35 1.67 17.27
CA SER A 192 1.32 0.64 16.93
C SER A 192 2.65 0.88 17.65
N HIS A 193 3.35 -0.20 17.93
CA HIS A 193 4.73 -0.21 18.34
C HIS A 193 5.43 -1.32 17.57
N LEU A 194 6.59 -1.01 16.99
CA LEU A 194 7.43 -1.91 16.23
C LEU A 194 8.84 -1.81 16.78
N SER A 195 9.49 -2.94 17.02
CA SER A 195 10.92 -3.04 17.30
C SER A 195 11.52 -4.01 16.29
N ARG A 196 12.63 -3.63 15.68
CA ARG A 196 13.38 -4.46 14.75
C ARG A 196 14.85 -4.39 15.11
N ASP A 197 15.42 -5.56 15.38
CA ASP A 197 16.86 -5.72 15.54
C ASP A 197 17.40 -6.39 14.28
N ASN A 198 18.51 -5.89 13.75
CA ASN A 198 19.07 -6.31 12.48
C ASN A 198 20.58 -6.46 12.60
N ARG A 199 21.08 -7.64 12.24
CA ARG A 199 22.51 -7.94 12.21
C ARG A 199 22.96 -8.09 10.78
N ARG A 200 24.02 -7.36 10.39
CA ARG A 200 24.59 -7.38 9.06
C ARG A 200 25.99 -7.96 9.09
N GLU A 201 26.25 -8.82 8.11
CA GLU A 201 27.52 -9.49 7.90
C GLU A 201 27.99 -9.29 6.45
N GLU A 202 29.30 -9.17 6.26
CA GLU A 202 29.94 -9.14 4.96
C GLU A 202 31.07 -10.15 4.96
N ARG A 203 31.11 -11.03 3.94
CA ARG A 203 32.11 -12.12 3.87
C ARG A 203 32.11 -13.00 5.13
N GLY A 204 30.95 -13.17 5.77
CA GLY A 204 30.79 -13.92 7.02
C GLY A 204 31.40 -13.23 8.25
N GLN A 205 31.77 -11.95 8.14
CA GLN A 205 32.21 -11.14 9.27
C GLN A 205 31.13 -10.14 9.63
N TRP A 206 30.91 -9.97 10.92
CA TRP A 206 29.99 -8.96 11.44
C TRP A 206 30.47 -7.55 11.07
N VAL A 207 29.54 -6.73 10.54
CA VAL A 207 29.80 -5.35 10.10
C VAL A 207 28.98 -4.33 10.86
N SER A 208 27.74 -4.66 11.23
CA SER A 208 26.93 -3.75 12.03
C SER A 208 25.74 -4.47 12.66
N ASP A 209 25.39 -4.03 13.86
CA ASP A 209 24.07 -4.30 14.45
C ASP A 209 23.27 -3.00 14.46
N SER A 210 21.99 -3.07 14.12
CA SER A 210 21.09 -1.93 14.20
C SER A 210 19.79 -2.28 14.90
N ALA A 211 19.32 -1.35 15.72
CA ALA A 211 18.03 -1.42 16.39
C ALA A 211 17.14 -0.29 15.86
N TYR A 212 15.93 -0.64 15.46
CA TYR A 212 14.95 0.28 14.91
C TYR A 212 13.64 0.15 15.70
N ARG A 213 13.14 1.26 16.23
CA ARG A 213 11.90 1.30 17.00
C ARG A 213 10.99 2.39 16.47
N LEU A 214 9.73 2.06 16.28
CA LEU A 214 8.71 2.97 15.77
C LEU A 214 7.44 2.84 16.61
N SER A 215 7.03 3.93 17.24
CA SER A 215 5.78 3.99 18.00
C SER A 215 4.85 5.01 17.37
N THR A 216 3.59 4.64 17.15
CA THR A 216 2.58 5.54 16.59
C THR A 216 1.29 5.50 17.39
N PHE A 217 0.61 6.63 17.44
CA PHE A 217 -0.71 6.78 18.03
C PHE A 217 -1.53 7.79 17.23
N GLY A 218 -2.81 7.50 17.02
CA GLY A 218 -3.65 8.37 16.23
C GLY A 218 -5.14 8.08 16.31
N LEU A 219 -5.87 8.82 15.48
CA LEU A 219 -7.29 8.68 15.25
C LEU A 219 -7.54 8.38 13.78
N GLU A 220 -8.43 7.42 13.55
CA GLU A 220 -8.94 7.06 12.24
C GLU A 220 -10.45 7.36 12.22
N GLY A 221 -10.90 8.13 11.24
CA GLY A 221 -12.29 8.42 10.99
C GLY A 221 -12.69 7.92 9.62
N GLY A 222 -13.81 7.19 9.51
CA GLY A 222 -14.26 6.64 8.24
C GLY A 222 -15.77 6.68 8.08
N ARG A 223 -16.22 6.83 6.82
CA ARG A 223 -17.64 6.76 6.45
C ARG A 223 -17.83 6.11 5.09
N HIS A 224 -18.89 5.31 5.00
CA HIS A 224 -19.43 4.76 3.76
C HIS A 224 -20.70 5.54 3.37
N PHE A 225 -20.87 5.80 2.09
CA PHE A 225 -22.04 6.48 1.55
C PHE A 225 -22.57 5.70 0.36
N ASP A 226 -23.87 5.39 0.38
CA ASP A 226 -24.61 5.04 -0.83
C ASP A 226 -25.19 6.32 -1.42
N LEU A 227 -24.67 6.70 -2.58
CA LEU A 227 -25.06 7.91 -3.30
C LEU A 227 -26.13 7.58 -4.35
N PHE A 228 -26.83 8.63 -4.79
CA PHE A 228 -27.85 8.52 -5.83
C PHE A 228 -27.31 7.83 -7.09
N GLN A 229 -28.15 7.03 -7.76
CA GLN A 229 -27.80 6.21 -8.94
C GLN A 229 -26.84 5.03 -8.73
N GLY A 230 -26.75 4.50 -7.50
CA GLY A 230 -25.97 3.28 -7.22
C GLY A 230 -24.46 3.53 -7.19
N PHE A 231 -24.05 4.77 -6.90
CA PHE A 231 -22.66 5.08 -6.60
C PHE A 231 -22.37 4.70 -5.15
N GLN A 232 -21.26 4.00 -4.93
CA GLN A 232 -20.76 3.69 -3.60
C GLN A 232 -19.53 4.55 -3.35
N ALA A 233 -19.56 5.35 -2.29
CA ALA A 233 -18.41 6.16 -1.89
C ALA A 233 -17.89 5.72 -0.53
N ARG A 234 -16.57 5.83 -0.34
CA ARG A 234 -15.91 5.63 0.95
C ARG A 234 -14.95 6.77 1.18
N SER A 235 -14.92 7.27 2.39
CA SER A 235 -13.92 8.26 2.83
C SER A 235 -13.29 7.79 4.12
N LYS A 236 -11.99 8.06 4.26
CA LYS A 236 -11.23 7.75 5.46
C LYS A 236 -10.17 8.83 5.69
N VAL A 237 -10.07 9.30 6.92
CA VAL A 237 -9.10 10.27 7.40
C VAL A 237 -8.33 9.64 8.54
N VAL A 238 -7.01 9.76 8.53
CA VAL A 238 -6.15 9.28 9.59
C VAL A 238 -5.23 10.40 10.01
N ALA A 239 -5.24 10.77 11.28
CA ALA A 239 -4.30 11.69 11.89
C ALA A 239 -3.51 10.94 12.96
N MET A 240 -2.18 10.94 12.86
CA MET A 240 -1.32 10.23 13.82
C MET A 240 -0.05 11.01 14.11
N GLY A 241 0.44 10.83 15.33
CA GLY A 241 1.77 11.22 15.75
C GLY A 241 2.59 9.97 16.08
N GLY A 242 3.91 10.11 16.06
CA GLY A 242 4.78 9.01 16.36
C GLY A 242 6.19 9.44 16.72
N TYR A 243 6.95 8.41 17.05
CA TYR A 243 8.31 8.50 17.54
C TYR A 243 9.13 7.39 16.90
N GLU A 244 10.22 7.76 16.26
CA GLU A 244 11.22 6.87 15.68
C GLU A 244 12.51 6.94 16.49
N TYR A 245 13.11 5.78 16.71
CA TYR A 245 14.44 5.64 17.27
C TYR A 245 15.23 4.65 16.42
N GLN A 246 16.42 5.06 16.00
CA GLN A 246 17.34 4.21 15.26
C GLN A 246 18.70 4.25 15.94
N GLU A 247 19.29 3.08 16.11
CA GLU A 247 20.62 2.91 16.66
C GLU A 247 21.41 1.99 15.73
N THR A 248 22.68 2.30 15.51
CA THR A 248 23.60 1.45 14.75
C THR A 248 24.93 1.40 15.45
N GLU A 249 25.41 0.19 15.69
CA GLU A 249 26.70 -0.14 16.27
C GLU A 249 27.59 -0.77 15.21
N CYS A 250 28.87 -0.40 15.21
CA CYS A 250 29.85 -0.94 14.28
C CYS A 250 31.16 -1.38 14.96
N PRO A 251 31.95 -2.28 14.32
CA PRO A 251 33.13 -2.91 14.92
C PRO A 251 34.21 -1.95 15.42
N SER A 252 34.28 -0.74 14.86
CA SER A 252 35.21 0.31 15.31
C SER A 252 34.79 0.99 16.61
N GLY A 253 33.69 0.57 17.24
CA GLY A 253 33.11 1.22 18.41
C GLY A 253 32.31 2.48 18.09
N CYS A 254 31.93 2.69 16.83
CA CYS A 254 30.93 3.71 16.49
C CYS A 254 29.56 3.28 16.97
N THR A 255 28.89 4.17 17.70
CA THR A 255 27.47 4.11 17.99
C THR A 255 26.84 5.39 17.49
N THR A 256 25.89 5.27 16.56
CA THR A 256 25.07 6.39 16.09
C THR A 256 23.64 6.14 16.50
N SER A 257 23.03 7.09 17.19
CA SER A 257 21.63 7.04 17.58
C SER A 257 20.90 8.28 17.08
N GLU A 258 19.75 8.07 16.46
CA GLU A 258 18.85 9.12 15.98
C GLU A 258 17.47 8.93 16.59
N GLU A 259 16.84 10.05 16.91
CA GLU A 259 15.54 10.11 17.57
C GLU A 259 14.72 11.20 16.89
N ASP A 260 13.56 10.82 16.34
CA ASP A 260 12.71 11.74 15.60
C ASP A 260 11.24 11.61 16.02
N GLN A 261 10.63 12.75 16.28
CA GLN A 261 9.18 12.85 16.48
C GLN A 261 8.54 13.32 15.19
N PHE A 262 7.42 12.71 14.83
CA PHE A 262 6.71 13.06 13.61
C PHE A 262 5.20 13.10 13.82
N HIS A 263 4.53 13.75 12.87
CA HIS A 263 3.09 13.67 12.73
C HIS A 263 2.70 13.62 11.26
N LYS A 264 1.55 13.03 10.97
CA LYS A 264 0.97 13.04 9.64
C LYS A 264 -0.54 13.01 9.66
N VAL A 265 -1.11 13.53 8.59
CA VAL A 265 -2.52 13.42 8.25
C VAL A 265 -2.62 12.83 6.86
N SER A 266 -3.46 11.82 6.71
CA SER A 266 -3.75 11.21 5.41
C SER A 266 -5.24 11.12 5.19
N VAL A 267 -5.65 11.33 3.94
CA VAL A 267 -7.03 11.24 3.48
C VAL A 267 -7.06 10.26 2.33
N SER A 268 -7.99 9.33 2.36
CA SER A 268 -8.28 8.42 1.26
C SER A 268 -9.76 8.46 0.94
N ALA A 269 -10.10 8.45 -0.34
CA ALA A 269 -11.46 8.40 -0.83
C ALA A 269 -11.57 7.42 -1.98
N SER A 270 -12.68 6.69 -2.07
CA SER A 270 -13.02 5.86 -3.22
C SER A 270 -14.45 6.09 -3.65
N LEU A 271 -14.69 5.95 -4.96
CA LEU A 271 -16.00 6.02 -5.59
C LEU A 271 -16.12 4.91 -6.62
N SER A 272 -17.13 4.06 -6.52
CA SER A 272 -17.37 2.97 -7.46
C SER A 272 -18.81 2.93 -7.97
N ARG A 273 -18.97 2.44 -9.20
CA ARG A 273 -20.27 2.23 -9.83
C ARG A 273 -20.20 1.19 -10.93
N GLU A 274 -21.28 0.43 -11.09
CA GLU A 274 -21.50 -0.38 -12.28
C GLU A 274 -22.27 0.43 -13.35
N LEU A 275 -21.71 0.50 -14.56
CA LEU A 275 -22.29 1.20 -15.70
C LEU A 275 -22.10 0.35 -16.95
N LEU A 276 -23.19 0.00 -17.63
CA LEU A 276 -23.18 -0.86 -18.84
C LEU A 276 -22.50 -2.22 -18.61
N ALA A 277 -22.70 -2.83 -17.44
CA ALA A 277 -22.03 -4.07 -16.98
C ALA A 277 -20.50 -3.95 -16.82
N TRP A 278 -19.93 -2.74 -16.95
CA TRP A 278 -18.56 -2.45 -16.57
C TRP A 278 -18.53 -1.90 -15.15
N GLN A 279 -17.57 -2.36 -14.36
CA GLN A 279 -17.32 -1.80 -13.03
C GLN A 279 -16.30 -0.68 -13.17
N TRP A 280 -16.65 0.52 -12.70
CA TRP A 280 -15.80 1.70 -12.66
C TRP A 280 -15.45 2.02 -11.21
N GLY A 281 -14.19 2.33 -10.96
CA GLY A 281 -13.67 2.73 -9.66
C GLY A 281 -12.75 3.94 -9.79
N LEU A 282 -12.86 4.87 -8.86
CA LEU A 282 -11.97 6.01 -8.70
C LEU A 282 -11.46 6.00 -7.26
N ASP A 283 -10.17 5.81 -7.07
CA ASP A 283 -9.50 5.75 -5.78
C ASP A 283 -8.50 6.90 -5.67
N GLY A 284 -8.47 7.57 -4.53
CA GLY A 284 -7.54 8.66 -4.27
C GLY A 284 -6.97 8.60 -2.87
N ARG A 285 -5.71 9.02 -2.73
CA ARG A 285 -5.05 9.20 -1.44
C ARG A 285 -4.18 10.44 -1.47
N TYR A 286 -4.18 11.19 -0.37
CA TYR A 286 -3.29 12.31 -0.15
C TYR A 286 -2.74 12.24 1.27
N GLN A 287 -1.50 12.64 1.45
CA GLN A 287 -0.82 12.68 2.73
C GLN A 287 -0.08 14.00 2.89
N TYR A 288 -0.08 14.50 4.11
CA TYR A 288 0.76 15.58 4.59
C TYR A 288 1.44 15.11 5.88
N GLY A 289 2.73 15.40 6.05
CA GLY A 289 3.50 15.00 7.23
C GLY A 289 4.56 16.01 7.59
N SER A 290 5.14 15.85 8.79
CA SER A 290 6.30 16.64 9.22
C SER A 290 7.55 16.31 8.43
N GLU A 291 8.53 17.21 8.45
CA GLU A 291 9.81 17.04 7.76
C GLU A 291 10.61 15.82 8.27
N SER A 292 10.46 15.50 9.55
CA SER A 292 10.99 14.33 10.26
C SER A 292 10.22 13.02 9.98
N LEU A 293 9.36 12.97 8.95
CA LEU A 293 8.56 11.78 8.71
C LEU A 293 9.46 10.61 8.25
N PRO A 294 9.45 9.49 8.99
CA PRO A 294 10.33 8.37 8.71
C PRO A 294 10.00 7.73 7.37
N GLY A 295 11.00 7.15 6.72
CA GLY A 295 10.85 6.52 5.40
C GLY A 295 9.74 5.46 5.36
N SER A 296 9.55 4.74 6.47
CA SER A 296 8.50 3.73 6.67
C SER A 296 7.08 4.31 6.68
N GLU A 297 6.91 5.59 7.02
CA GLU A 297 5.62 6.28 7.13
C GLU A 297 5.30 7.22 5.96
N ARG A 298 6.25 7.39 5.02
CA ARG A 298 6.08 8.19 3.79
C ARG A 298 5.05 7.57 2.85
N LEU A 299 4.38 8.40 2.07
CA LEU A 299 3.40 7.96 1.08
C LEU A 299 4.12 7.54 -0.19
N GLN A 300 4.03 6.25 -0.54
CA GLN A 300 4.42 5.81 -1.87
C GLN A 300 3.44 6.35 -2.92
N ILE A 301 3.93 7.17 -3.83
CA ILE A 301 3.16 7.80 -4.93
C ILE A 301 3.48 7.20 -6.30
N ALA A 302 4.60 6.48 -6.39
CA ALA A 302 4.96 5.67 -7.54
C ALA A 302 5.58 4.35 -7.07
N GLY A 303 5.21 3.26 -7.72
CA GLY A 303 5.90 1.99 -7.56
C GLY A 303 5.06 0.74 -7.84
N PRO A 304 5.70 -0.43 -7.86
CA PRO A 304 5.07 -1.70 -8.25
C PRO A 304 3.91 -2.15 -7.34
N SER A 305 3.87 -1.62 -6.10
CA SER A 305 2.80 -1.83 -5.12
C SER A 305 1.49 -1.13 -5.51
N LEU A 306 1.58 0.01 -6.21
CA LEU A 306 0.43 0.76 -6.68
C LEU A 306 -0.13 0.15 -7.96
N MET A 307 0.74 -0.08 -8.94
CA MET A 307 0.36 -0.58 -10.27
C MET A 307 1.58 -1.13 -11.00
N SER A 308 1.39 -1.98 -12.02
CA SER A 308 2.46 -2.17 -13.00
C SER A 308 2.55 -0.90 -13.86
N GLY A 309 3.74 -0.57 -14.30
CA GLY A 309 4.06 0.55 -15.19
C GLY A 309 5.20 1.41 -14.67
N PHE A 310 5.61 1.20 -13.40
CA PHE A 310 6.71 1.90 -12.78
C PHE A 310 8.07 1.18 -12.98
N ASN A 311 8.09 -0.03 -13.55
CA ASN A 311 9.31 -0.75 -13.94
C ASN A 311 10.35 -0.84 -12.81
N GLY A 312 9.92 -1.33 -11.64
CA GLY A 312 10.77 -1.47 -10.44
C GLY A 312 11.05 -0.16 -9.69
N GLN A 313 10.91 1.00 -10.34
CA GLN A 313 11.14 2.29 -9.69
C GLN A 313 10.06 2.58 -8.66
N SER A 314 10.44 3.20 -7.55
CA SER A 314 9.50 3.64 -6.53
C SER A 314 9.86 5.03 -6.02
N MET A 315 8.85 5.80 -5.63
CA MET A 315 9.01 7.12 -5.04
C MET A 315 8.02 7.26 -3.88
N SER A 316 8.58 7.63 -2.72
CA SER A 316 7.84 7.85 -1.48
C SER A 316 8.11 9.25 -0.96
N VAL A 317 7.05 9.97 -0.63
CA VAL A 317 7.10 11.41 -0.30
C VAL A 317 6.47 11.69 1.06
N ILE A 318 6.86 12.80 1.65
CA ILE A 318 6.32 13.28 2.93
C ILE A 318 4.93 13.88 2.68
N GLU A 319 4.84 14.74 1.66
CA GLU A 319 3.61 15.34 1.17
C GLU A 319 3.37 14.96 -0.29
N GLY A 320 2.14 14.56 -0.60
CA GLY A 320 1.74 14.24 -1.96
C GLY A 320 0.48 13.40 -2.02
N GLY A 321 0.12 12.98 -3.23
CA GLY A 321 -1.05 12.14 -3.42
C GLY A 321 -1.08 11.44 -4.77
N TRP A 322 -2.07 10.58 -4.93
CA TRP A 322 -2.37 9.93 -6.18
C TRP A 322 -3.87 9.76 -6.35
N LEU A 323 -4.28 9.67 -7.61
CA LEU A 323 -5.63 9.40 -8.06
C LEU A 323 -5.55 8.29 -9.12
N ARG A 324 -6.37 7.27 -8.96
CA ARG A 324 -6.38 6.08 -9.80
C ARG A 324 -7.79 5.81 -10.30
N LEU A 325 -7.92 5.66 -11.61
CA LEU A 325 -9.13 5.21 -12.28
C LEU A 325 -8.95 3.74 -12.66
N ASP A 326 -9.90 2.90 -12.26
CA ASP A 326 -9.97 1.49 -12.60
C ASP A 326 -11.27 1.19 -13.34
N THR A 327 -11.15 0.34 -14.34
CA THR A 327 -12.29 -0.18 -15.09
C THR A 327 -12.15 -1.68 -15.26
N ARG A 328 -13.27 -2.40 -15.14
CA ARG A 328 -13.30 -3.85 -15.31
C ARG A 328 -14.46 -4.22 -16.22
N SER A 329 -14.16 -5.04 -17.23
CA SER A 329 -15.17 -5.61 -18.11
C SER A 329 -16.05 -6.62 -17.39
N PRO A 330 -17.21 -6.97 -17.97
CA PRO A 330 -17.92 -8.20 -17.61
C PRO A 330 -16.98 -9.40 -17.64
N ALA A 331 -17.30 -10.42 -16.86
CA ALA A 331 -16.61 -11.69 -16.87
C ALA A 331 -17.13 -12.58 -18.02
N TYR A 332 -16.21 -13.20 -18.76
CA TYR A 332 -16.50 -14.10 -19.88
C TYR A 332 -15.95 -15.50 -19.58
N PRO A 333 -16.68 -16.57 -19.89
CA PRO A 333 -16.18 -17.93 -19.72
C PRO A 333 -14.99 -18.19 -20.65
N VAL A 334 -13.93 -18.79 -20.12
CA VAL A 334 -12.76 -19.16 -20.90
C VAL A 334 -13.06 -20.43 -21.72
N PRO A 335 -12.88 -20.41 -23.06
CA PRO A 335 -13.13 -21.59 -23.89
C PRO A 335 -12.38 -22.83 -23.41
N PHE A 336 -12.99 -24.01 -23.56
CA PHE A 336 -12.40 -25.32 -23.24
C PHE A 336 -12.08 -25.55 -21.75
N THR A 337 -12.55 -24.68 -20.85
CA THR A 337 -12.42 -24.83 -19.40
C THR A 337 -13.80 -24.76 -18.74
N ARG A 338 -14.01 -25.49 -17.65
CA ARG A 338 -15.24 -25.41 -16.85
C ARG A 338 -14.98 -24.48 -15.66
N ASP A 339 -15.92 -23.58 -15.40
CA ASP A 339 -15.91 -22.68 -14.23
C ASP A 339 -14.68 -21.79 -14.12
N VAL A 340 -14.12 -21.39 -15.27
CA VAL A 340 -13.08 -20.37 -15.34
C VAL A 340 -13.64 -19.16 -16.07
N LEU A 341 -13.54 -18.01 -15.41
CA LEU A 341 -13.98 -16.72 -15.90
C LEU A 341 -12.77 -15.84 -16.16
N SER A 342 -12.83 -15.03 -17.21
CA SER A 342 -11.83 -14.03 -17.56
C SER A 342 -12.47 -12.65 -17.66
N SER A 343 -11.77 -11.63 -17.19
CA SER A 343 -12.17 -10.23 -17.31
C SER A 343 -10.98 -9.36 -17.67
N LEU A 344 -11.22 -8.29 -18.43
CA LEU A 344 -10.24 -7.28 -18.75
C LEU A 344 -10.31 -6.16 -17.71
N ARG A 345 -9.15 -5.68 -17.26
CA ARG A 345 -9.02 -4.51 -16.38
C ARG A 345 -8.12 -3.47 -17.02
N LEU A 346 -8.55 -2.21 -16.99
CA LEU A 346 -7.75 -1.06 -17.41
C LEU A 346 -7.63 -0.11 -16.23
N SER A 347 -6.41 0.32 -15.95
CA SER A 347 -6.10 1.17 -14.81
C SER A 347 -5.21 2.32 -15.27
N VAL A 348 -5.50 3.54 -14.80
CA VAL A 348 -4.64 4.71 -15.01
C VAL A 348 -4.47 5.41 -13.69
N ILE A 349 -3.23 5.72 -13.34
CA ILE A 349 -2.89 6.44 -12.12
C ILE A 349 -2.16 7.73 -12.46
N ARG A 350 -2.50 8.80 -11.76
CA ARG A 350 -1.76 10.06 -11.75
C ARG A 350 -1.39 10.40 -10.31
N SER A 351 -0.12 10.66 -10.08
CA SER A 351 0.42 11.03 -8.79
C SER A 351 1.08 12.41 -8.84
N TRP A 352 1.19 13.04 -7.67
CA TRP A 352 1.83 14.34 -7.52
C TRP A 352 2.55 14.46 -6.19
N ALA A 353 3.66 15.17 -6.22
CA ALA A 353 4.41 15.63 -5.07
C ALA A 353 4.66 17.13 -5.22
N PRO A 354 4.18 17.97 -4.30
CA PRO A 354 4.52 19.39 -4.28
C PRO A 354 6.01 19.57 -3.96
N TYR A 355 6.55 20.70 -4.39
CA TYR A 355 7.90 21.09 -4.03
C TYR A 355 7.94 21.56 -2.57
N SER A 356 8.91 21.05 -1.81
CA SER A 356 9.37 21.65 -0.55
C SER A 356 10.89 21.44 -0.44
N GLU A 357 11.54 22.17 0.45
CA GLU A 357 13.01 22.07 0.64
C GLU A 357 13.44 20.66 1.04
N VAL A 358 12.63 19.97 1.85
CA VAL A 358 12.93 18.62 2.37
C VAL A 358 12.71 17.50 1.34
N GLN A 359 11.95 17.76 0.27
CA GLN A 359 11.73 16.80 -0.83
C GLN A 359 12.02 17.41 -2.20
N SER A 360 13.06 18.25 -2.29
CA SER A 360 13.45 19.02 -3.48
C SER A 360 13.78 18.16 -4.70
N ASP A 361 14.10 16.88 -4.51
CA ASP A 361 14.46 15.95 -5.58
C ASP A 361 13.30 15.03 -5.97
N LEU A 362 12.23 15.01 -5.18
CA LEU A 362 11.09 14.09 -5.31
C LEU A 362 9.80 14.79 -5.79
N TYR A 363 9.85 16.10 -6.06
CA TYR A 363 8.67 16.84 -6.54
C TYR A 363 8.34 16.49 -7.99
N GLY A 364 7.09 16.76 -8.37
CA GLY A 364 6.62 16.62 -9.74
C GLY A 364 5.36 15.78 -9.86
N LEU A 365 5.08 15.36 -11.09
CA LEU A 365 3.92 14.57 -11.47
C LEU A 365 4.41 13.28 -12.11
N THR A 366 3.75 12.17 -11.81
CA THR A 366 3.96 10.92 -12.56
C THR A 366 2.62 10.30 -12.94
N SER A 367 2.55 9.71 -14.12
CA SER A 367 1.37 9.01 -14.59
C SER A 367 1.76 7.66 -15.17
N ALA A 368 0.95 6.64 -14.92
CA ALA A 368 1.13 5.31 -15.49
C ALA A 368 -0.22 4.74 -15.92
N GLY A 369 -0.17 3.80 -16.86
CA GLY A 369 -1.32 3.02 -17.31
C GLY A 369 -1.01 1.52 -17.25
N GLN A 370 -2.02 0.71 -16.96
CA GLN A 370 -1.94 -0.74 -16.94
C GLN A 370 -3.14 -1.35 -17.67
N VAL A 371 -2.88 -2.41 -18.42
CA VAL A 371 -3.87 -3.34 -18.94
C VAL A 371 -3.61 -4.69 -18.29
N SER A 372 -4.65 -5.35 -17.78
CA SER A 372 -4.51 -6.68 -17.22
C SER A 372 -5.67 -7.61 -17.54
N VAL A 373 -5.34 -8.87 -17.75
CA VAL A 373 -6.30 -9.97 -17.88
C VAL A 373 -6.36 -10.68 -16.53
N HIS A 374 -7.56 -10.72 -15.96
CA HIS A 374 -7.85 -11.36 -14.69
C HIS A 374 -8.64 -12.64 -14.93
N VAL A 375 -8.11 -13.77 -14.49
CA VAL A 375 -8.71 -15.10 -14.64
C VAL A 375 -9.03 -15.64 -13.25
N THR A 376 -10.27 -16.08 -13.05
CA THR A 376 -10.74 -16.66 -11.79
C THR A 376 -11.29 -18.06 -12.05
N GLY A 377 -10.80 -19.04 -11.30
CA GLY A 377 -11.36 -20.38 -11.21
C GLY A 377 -11.91 -20.66 -9.81
N ARG A 378 -12.35 -21.90 -9.56
CA ARG A 378 -12.94 -22.29 -8.26
C ARG A 378 -12.00 -22.13 -7.05
N SER A 379 -10.70 -22.32 -7.25
CA SER A 379 -9.69 -22.33 -6.17
C SER A 379 -8.42 -21.56 -6.54
N PHE A 380 -8.46 -20.76 -7.60
CA PHE A 380 -7.32 -19.96 -8.03
C PHE A 380 -7.76 -18.66 -8.68
N VAL A 381 -6.86 -17.69 -8.61
CA VAL A 381 -6.94 -16.40 -9.29
C VAL A 381 -5.61 -16.15 -9.96
N ALA A 382 -5.62 -15.76 -11.23
CA ALA A 382 -4.42 -15.39 -11.97
C ALA A 382 -4.61 -14.01 -12.61
N ASP A 383 -3.57 -13.19 -12.57
CA ASP A 383 -3.53 -11.88 -13.20
C ASP A 383 -2.27 -11.79 -14.08
N ILE A 384 -2.46 -11.40 -15.34
CA ILE A 384 -1.38 -11.01 -16.24
C ILE A 384 -1.56 -9.52 -16.50
N SER A 385 -0.56 -8.72 -16.14
CA SER A 385 -0.58 -7.27 -16.25
C SER A 385 0.58 -6.75 -17.08
N VAL A 386 0.28 -5.79 -17.94
CA VAL A 386 1.24 -5.02 -18.74
C VAL A 386 1.05 -3.57 -18.39
N GLY A 387 2.09 -2.93 -17.85
CA GLY A 387 2.05 -1.52 -17.46
C GLY A 387 3.07 -0.68 -18.20
N ARG A 388 2.82 0.63 -18.28
CA ARG A 388 3.82 1.60 -18.74
C ARG A 388 3.61 2.95 -18.08
N MET A 389 4.71 3.61 -17.77
CA MET A 389 4.72 5.03 -17.44
C MET A 389 4.34 5.86 -18.68
N LEU A 390 3.44 6.82 -18.49
CA LEU A 390 2.93 7.69 -19.54
C LEU A 390 3.64 9.05 -19.55
N GLU A 391 3.89 9.58 -18.36
CA GLU A 391 4.48 10.91 -18.16
C GLU A 391 5.21 10.93 -16.81
N SER A 392 6.37 11.57 -16.75
CA SER A 392 7.04 11.95 -15.51
C SER A 392 7.59 13.36 -15.68
N SER A 393 7.36 14.22 -14.69
CA SER A 393 8.00 15.53 -14.57
C SER A 393 8.98 15.58 -13.38
N SER A 394 9.17 14.46 -12.68
CA SER A 394 10.07 14.34 -11.53
C SER A 394 11.43 13.84 -11.99
N ALA A 395 12.50 14.40 -11.44
CA ALA A 395 13.86 13.93 -11.71
C ALA A 395 14.16 12.57 -11.05
N ALA A 396 13.39 12.19 -10.02
CA ALA A 396 13.56 10.93 -9.31
C ALA A 396 13.04 9.70 -10.08
N ILE A 397 12.29 9.91 -11.17
CA ILE A 397 11.66 8.83 -11.94
C ILE A 397 11.91 9.02 -13.43
N GLU A 398 12.57 8.04 -14.03
CA GLU A 398 12.84 7.98 -15.45
C GLU A 398 11.72 7.22 -16.17
N VAL A 399 11.22 7.75 -17.29
CA VAL A 399 10.19 7.09 -18.11
C VAL A 399 10.85 5.94 -18.87
N PRO A 400 10.49 4.67 -18.60
CA PRO A 400 11.14 3.54 -19.28
C PRO A 400 10.75 3.45 -20.75
N ASP A 401 11.68 2.98 -21.58
CA ASP A 401 11.46 2.74 -23.01
C ASP A 401 10.49 1.59 -23.29
N ARG A 402 10.38 0.65 -22.36
CA ARG A 402 9.60 -0.60 -22.50
C ARG A 402 8.54 -0.73 -21.40
N PRO A 403 7.39 -1.34 -21.72
CA PRO A 403 6.41 -1.68 -20.70
C PRO A 403 6.95 -2.75 -19.75
N ASP A 404 6.46 -2.76 -18.51
CA ASP A 404 6.71 -3.83 -17.56
C ASP A 404 5.61 -4.90 -17.64
N LEU A 405 6.01 -6.13 -17.30
CA LEU A 405 5.15 -7.30 -17.30
C LEU A 405 5.13 -7.88 -15.90
N ARG A 406 3.94 -8.17 -15.38
CA ARG A 406 3.77 -8.81 -14.09
C ARG A 406 2.72 -9.90 -14.19
N PHE A 407 3.11 -11.08 -13.75
CA PHE A 407 2.26 -12.24 -13.55
C PHE A 407 2.03 -12.44 -12.05
N SER A 408 0.80 -12.75 -11.67
CA SER A 408 0.53 -13.28 -10.33
C SER A 408 -0.48 -14.41 -10.37
N LEU A 409 -0.25 -15.42 -9.56
CA LEU A 409 -1.14 -16.55 -9.34
C LEU A 409 -1.35 -16.68 -7.83
N SER A 410 -2.60 -16.71 -7.38
CA SER A 410 -2.97 -17.06 -6.01
C SER A 410 -3.90 -18.26 -6.00
N MET A 411 -3.74 -19.11 -4.99
CA MET A 411 -4.51 -20.33 -4.78
C MET A 411 -4.93 -20.38 -3.33
N ASP A 412 -6.19 -20.69 -3.07
CA ASP A 412 -6.73 -20.84 -1.72
C ASP A 412 -7.43 -22.20 -1.61
N ILE A 413 -7.20 -22.91 -0.50
CA ILE A 413 -7.70 -24.27 -0.25
C ILE A 413 -8.28 -24.40 1.16
#